data_AF-A0A6P2R9M7-F1
#
_entry.id   AF-A0A6P2R9M7-F1
#
_cell.length_a   1.000
_cell.length_b   1.000
_cell.length_c   1.000
_cell.angle_alpha   90.00
_cell.angle_beta   90.00
_cell.angle_gamma   90.00
#
_symmetry.space_group_name_H-M   'P 1'
#
loop_
_entity.id
_entity.type
_entity.pdbx_description
1 polymer ?
#
loop_
_entity_poly.entity_id
_entity_poly.type
_entity_poly.pdbx_seq_one_letter_code
_entity_poly.pdbx_strand_id
1 'polypeptide(L)'
;MTDETGPKVESGPSDLDEVLKRVQGQIPAEVHSVRSKMIGAYTAFVAATFIASITNSVAIGGGKLVICLFSLSLPALVGHLLLDRTVTVIQQRKTSAYRGAALGLGIFPSLMAFAILIGHVSIVGAVLFVVGCVYWLLVVDVVTAAGARDKNSTI
;
A
#
# COMPACT_ATOMS: atom_id res chain seq x y z
N MET A 1 -5.58 -52.95 -45.63
CA MET A 1 -6.57 -52.67 -44.58
C MET A 1 -5.77 -52.24 -43.36
N THR A 2 -5.19 -51.04 -43.41
CA THR A 2 -5.70 -49.78 -42.80
C THR A 2 -5.65 -49.81 -41.28
N ASP A 3 -4.47 -49.39 -40.81
CA ASP A 3 -4.20 -48.73 -39.53
C ASP A 3 -5.19 -47.58 -39.31
N GLU A 4 -5.91 -47.57 -38.18
CA GLU A 4 -6.53 -46.38 -37.60
C GLU A 4 -6.64 -46.53 -36.07
N THR A 5 -5.54 -46.29 -35.35
CA THR A 5 -5.59 -45.86 -33.94
C THR A 5 -5.41 -44.34 -33.90
N GLY A 6 -6.52 -43.61 -34.03
CA GLY A 6 -6.55 -42.18 -33.80
C GLY A 6 -6.26 -41.84 -32.33
N PRO A 7 -5.56 -40.72 -32.03
CA PRO A 7 -5.25 -40.35 -30.66
C PRO A 7 -6.54 -39.87 -29.97
N LYS A 8 -6.80 -40.46 -28.81
CA LYS A 8 -7.86 -40.08 -27.87
C LYS A 8 -7.52 -38.70 -27.32
N VAL A 9 -8.05 -37.64 -27.94
CA VAL A 9 -7.97 -36.27 -27.42
C VAL A 9 -8.89 -36.18 -26.22
N GLU A 10 -8.37 -36.52 -25.05
CA GLU A 10 -9.01 -36.34 -23.76
C GLU A 10 -8.68 -34.94 -23.23
N SER A 11 -9.03 -33.89 -23.98
CA SER A 11 -8.94 -32.50 -23.52
C SER A 11 -10.20 -32.17 -22.71
N GLY A 12 -10.31 -32.80 -21.54
CA GLY A 12 -11.33 -32.51 -20.54
C GLY A 12 -11.01 -31.26 -19.72
N PRO A 13 -11.98 -30.75 -18.93
CA PRO A 13 -11.96 -29.47 -18.18
C PRO A 13 -10.80 -29.22 -17.19
N SER A 14 -9.83 -30.13 -17.06
CA SER A 14 -8.72 -29.99 -16.10
C SER A 14 -7.75 -28.86 -16.46
N ASP A 15 -7.59 -28.54 -17.74
CA ASP A 15 -6.66 -27.50 -18.20
C ASP A 15 -7.23 -26.09 -17.88
N LEU A 16 -8.55 -25.94 -17.98
CA LEU A 16 -9.25 -24.69 -17.66
C LEU A 16 -9.27 -24.42 -16.16
N ASP A 17 -9.50 -25.44 -15.33
CA ASP A 17 -9.43 -25.34 -13.87
C ASP A 17 -8.00 -25.08 -13.38
N GLU A 18 -6.99 -25.66 -14.03
CA GLU A 18 -5.59 -25.41 -13.70
C GLU A 18 -5.15 -23.99 -14.09
N VAL A 19 -5.56 -23.51 -15.26
CA VAL A 19 -5.35 -22.12 -15.68
C VAL A 19 -6.09 -21.16 -14.76
N LEU A 20 -7.36 -21.42 -14.42
CA LEU A 20 -8.11 -20.62 -13.46
C LEU A 20 -7.41 -20.56 -12.11
N LYS A 21 -6.93 -21.69 -11.59
CA LYS A 21 -6.21 -21.74 -10.31
C LYS A 21 -4.88 -20.98 -10.36
N ARG A 22 -4.16 -21.02 -11.48
CA ARG A 22 -2.92 -20.23 -11.68
C ARG A 22 -3.22 -18.73 -11.77
N VAL A 23 -4.22 -18.34 -12.55
CA VAL A 23 -4.64 -16.94 -12.71
C VAL A 23 -5.16 -16.38 -11.38
N GLN A 24 -5.98 -17.14 -10.67
CA GLN A 24 -6.53 -16.78 -9.36
C GLN A 24 -5.44 -16.71 -8.28
N GLY A 25 -4.33 -17.43 -8.43
CA GLY A 25 -3.11 -17.28 -7.62
C GLY A 25 -2.22 -16.09 -8.01
N GLN A 26 -2.26 -15.64 -9.27
CA GLN A 26 -1.48 -14.50 -9.77
C GLN A 26 -2.10 -13.14 -9.41
N ILE A 27 -3.42 -13.01 -9.47
CA ILE A 27 -4.16 -11.78 -9.13
C ILE A 27 -3.75 -11.21 -7.74
N PRO A 28 -3.73 -12.00 -6.64
CA PRO A 28 -3.33 -11.48 -5.33
C PRO A 28 -1.83 -11.11 -5.26
N ALA A 29 -0.97 -11.77 -6.04
CA ALA A 29 0.46 -11.48 -6.09
C ALA A 29 0.76 -10.18 -6.85
N GLU A 30 0.05 -9.92 -7.95
CA GLU A 30 0.22 -8.71 -8.74
C GLU A 30 -0.26 -7.47 -7.98
N VAL A 31 -1.45 -7.54 -7.35
CA VAL A 31 -1.98 -6.47 -6.50
C VAL A 31 -1.06 -6.19 -5.30
N HIS A 32 -0.48 -7.23 -4.69
CA HIS A 32 0.54 -7.07 -3.64
C HIS A 32 1.82 -6.40 -4.17
N SER A 33 2.26 -6.75 -5.37
CA SER A 33 3.46 -6.14 -5.98
C SER A 33 3.29 -4.64 -6.23
N VAL A 34 2.12 -4.23 -6.69
CA VAL A 34 1.79 -2.82 -6.96
C VAL A 34 1.69 -2.05 -5.65
N ARG A 35 1.00 -2.59 -4.64
CA ARG A 35 0.88 -1.96 -3.32
C ARG A 35 2.22 -1.84 -2.60
N SER A 36 3.03 -2.91 -2.61
CA SER A 36 4.34 -2.90 -1.95
C SER A 36 5.31 -1.91 -2.62
N LYS A 37 5.27 -1.78 -3.95
CA LYS A 37 6.04 -0.74 -4.67
C LYS A 37 5.60 0.68 -4.28
N MET A 38 4.30 0.95 -4.23
CA MET A 38 3.79 2.27 -3.82
C MET A 38 4.19 2.63 -2.38
N ILE A 39 3.99 1.70 -1.43
CA ILE A 39 4.37 1.92 -0.03
C ILE A 39 5.89 2.01 0.11
N GLY A 40 6.65 1.22 -0.65
CA GLY A 40 8.11 1.31 -0.71
C GLY A 40 8.60 2.68 -1.20
N ALA A 41 8.02 3.20 -2.27
CA ALA A 41 8.33 4.53 -2.80
C ALA A 41 7.98 5.62 -1.78
N TYR A 42 6.82 5.54 -1.14
CA TYR A 42 6.44 6.45 -0.06
C TYR A 42 7.42 6.40 1.11
N THR A 43 7.83 5.19 1.52
CA THR A 43 8.81 5.01 2.60
C THR A 43 10.15 5.64 2.24
N ALA A 44 10.62 5.46 1.01
CA ALA A 44 11.85 6.09 0.52
C ALA A 44 11.74 7.63 0.50
N PHE A 45 10.59 8.16 0.09
CA PHE A 45 10.31 9.60 0.13
C PHE A 45 10.33 10.16 1.55
N VAL A 46 9.70 9.47 2.50
CA VAL A 46 9.74 9.82 3.93
C VAL A 46 11.17 9.77 4.46
N ALA A 47 11.95 8.76 4.09
CA ALA A 47 13.35 8.62 4.51
C ALA A 47 14.24 9.75 3.97
N ALA A 48 14.07 10.11 2.69
CA ALA A 48 14.77 11.24 2.09
C ALA A 48 14.42 12.56 2.80
N THR A 49 13.13 12.78 3.07
CA THR A 49 12.67 13.97 3.80
C THR A 49 13.20 14.01 5.23
N PHE A 50 13.26 12.86 5.90
CA PHE A 50 13.83 12.75 7.25
C PHE A 50 15.30 13.18 7.27
N ILE A 51 16.11 12.68 6.33
CA ILE A 51 17.53 13.08 6.20
C ILE A 51 17.64 14.58 5.94
N ALA A 52 16.84 15.12 5.02
CA ALA A 52 16.82 16.56 4.73
C ALA A 52 16.37 17.41 5.95
N SER A 53 15.47 16.88 6.77
CA SER A 53 15.00 17.54 7.99
C SER A 53 16.06 17.55 9.09
N ILE A 54 16.87 16.49 9.20
CA ILE A 54 18.00 16.43 10.13
C ILE A 54 19.04 17.50 9.76
N THR A 55 19.43 17.56 8.47
CA THR A 55 20.46 18.49 8.01
C THR A 55 20.08 19.96 8.17
N ASN A 56 18.77 20.27 8.13
CA ASN A 56 18.25 21.63 8.27
C ASN A 56 17.52 21.88 9.60
N SER A 57 17.69 20.99 10.58
CA SER A 57 16.86 20.95 11.81
C SER A 57 16.88 22.22 12.66
N VAL A 58 17.96 23.01 12.59
CA VAL A 58 18.11 24.28 13.32
C VAL A 58 17.34 25.42 12.65
N ALA A 59 17.15 25.37 11.33
CA ALA A 59 16.43 26.39 10.57
C ALA A 59 14.91 26.21 10.63
N ILE A 60 14.44 24.99 10.91
CA ILE A 60 13.02 24.64 10.90
C ILE A 60 12.43 24.81 12.30
N GLY A 61 11.47 25.73 12.44
CA GLY A 61 10.67 25.86 13.65
C GLY A 61 9.91 24.55 13.93
N GLY A 62 10.30 23.81 14.97
CA GLY A 62 9.75 22.49 15.28
C GLY A 62 10.49 21.29 14.67
N GLY A 63 11.70 21.49 14.12
CA GLY A 63 12.49 20.41 13.49
C GLY A 63 12.72 19.18 14.36
N LYS A 64 12.88 19.34 15.68
CA LYS A 64 12.99 18.21 16.63
C LYS A 64 11.75 17.31 16.61
N LEU A 65 10.56 17.92 16.58
CA LEU A 65 9.29 17.20 16.59
C LEU A 65 9.07 16.47 15.25
N VAL A 66 9.41 17.11 14.13
CA VAL A 66 9.41 16.50 12.79
C VAL A 66 10.30 15.25 12.75
N ILE A 67 11.52 15.35 13.29
CA ILE A 67 12.46 14.23 13.39
C ILE A 67 11.87 13.10 14.24
N CYS A 68 11.27 13.40 15.40
CA CYS A 68 10.63 12.38 16.25
C CYS A 68 9.49 11.66 15.50
N LEU A 69 8.64 12.39 14.78
CA LEU A 69 7.53 11.82 14.03
C LEU A 69 8.00 10.90 12.89
N PHE A 70 9.00 11.34 12.11
CA PHE A 70 9.58 10.50 11.07
C PHE A 70 10.33 9.29 11.63
N SER A 71 11.02 9.45 12.76
CA SER A 71 11.70 8.35 13.45
C SER A 71 10.73 7.29 13.97
N LEU A 72 9.48 7.66 14.27
CA LEU A 72 8.42 6.71 14.64
C LEU A 72 7.76 6.09 13.41
N SER A 73 7.52 6.90 12.36
CA SER A 73 6.91 6.47 11.10
C SER A 73 7.74 5.46 10.33
N LEU A 74 9.05 5.70 10.17
CA LEU A 74 9.91 4.92 9.27
C LEU A 74 10.00 3.43 9.67
N PRO A 75 10.29 3.08 10.95
CA PRO A 75 10.27 1.68 11.38
C PRO A 75 8.90 1.02 11.18
N ALA A 76 7.81 1.76 11.38
CA ALA A 76 6.45 1.25 11.19
C ALA A 76 6.13 0.97 9.70
N LEU A 77 6.56 1.84 8.79
CA LEU A 77 6.42 1.64 7.33
C LEU A 77 7.25 0.46 6.83
N VAL A 78 8.50 0.34 7.26
CA VAL A 78 9.37 -0.80 6.92
C VAL A 78 8.79 -2.09 7.51
N GLY A 79 8.36 -2.06 8.77
CA GLY A 79 7.67 -3.16 9.43
C GLY A 79 6.42 -3.58 8.67
N HIS A 80 5.61 -2.62 8.21
CA HIS A 80 4.44 -2.90 7.37
C HIS A 80 4.84 -3.64 6.09
N LEU A 81 5.86 -3.21 5.35
CA LEU A 81 6.29 -3.90 4.12
C LEU A 81 6.73 -5.35 4.38
N LEU A 82 7.46 -5.60 5.48
CA LEU A 82 7.87 -6.95 5.88
C LEU A 82 6.68 -7.82 6.32
N LEU A 83 5.77 -7.24 7.10
CA LEU A 83 4.52 -7.89 7.51
C LEU A 83 3.60 -8.16 6.32
N ASP A 84 3.55 -7.25 5.35
CA ASP A 84 2.72 -7.38 4.15
C ASP A 84 3.17 -8.58 3.32
N ARG A 85 4.48 -8.71 3.11
CA ARG A 85 5.08 -9.88 2.46
C ARG A 85 4.80 -11.16 3.25
N THR A 86 5.03 -11.16 4.55
CA THR A 86 4.87 -12.36 5.39
C THR A 86 3.41 -12.84 5.41
N VAL A 87 2.47 -11.92 5.64
CA VAL A 87 1.05 -12.27 5.79
C VAL A 87 0.43 -12.63 4.44
N THR A 88 0.77 -11.91 3.36
CA THR A 88 0.13 -12.09 2.04
C THR A 88 0.78 -13.22 1.24
N VAL A 89 2.11 -13.32 1.24
CA VAL A 89 2.84 -14.31 0.43
C VAL A 89 3.05 -15.61 1.19
N ILE A 90 3.46 -15.56 2.47
CA ILE A 90 3.80 -16.77 3.24
C ILE A 90 2.55 -17.37 3.90
N GLN A 91 1.72 -16.54 4.54
CA GLN A 91 0.56 -17.02 5.30
C GLN A 91 -0.76 -17.01 4.51
N GLN A 92 -0.79 -16.44 3.30
CA GLN A 92 -1.98 -16.26 2.45
C GLN A 92 -3.22 -15.70 3.18
N ARG A 93 -3.03 -14.91 4.25
CA ARG A 93 -4.14 -14.29 4.99
C ARG A 93 -4.53 -12.96 4.35
N LYS A 94 -5.84 -12.80 4.09
CA LYS A 94 -6.41 -11.59 3.49
C LYS A 94 -6.40 -10.39 4.45
N THR A 95 -6.61 -10.61 5.75
CA THR A 95 -6.75 -9.54 6.75
C THR A 95 -5.82 -9.73 7.94
N SER A 96 -5.21 -8.64 8.41
CA SER A 96 -4.43 -8.60 9.65
C SER A 96 -4.52 -7.22 10.27
N ALA A 97 -5.04 -7.15 11.51
CA ALA A 97 -5.13 -5.92 12.28
C ALA A 97 -3.74 -5.29 12.50
N TYR A 98 -2.71 -6.11 12.67
CA TYR A 98 -1.33 -5.66 12.84
C TYR A 98 -0.76 -4.99 11.58
N ARG A 99 -1.17 -5.42 10.37
CA ARG A 99 -0.80 -4.73 9.12
C ARG A 99 -1.42 -3.35 9.04
N GLY A 100 -2.70 -3.22 9.40
CA GLY A 100 -3.42 -1.95 9.43
C GLY A 100 -2.82 -0.99 10.48
N ALA A 101 -2.52 -1.50 11.68
CA ALA A 101 -1.90 -0.71 12.73
C ALA A 101 -0.49 -0.21 12.34
N ALA A 102 0.35 -1.07 11.76
CA ALA A 102 1.67 -0.68 11.27
C ALA A 102 1.59 0.36 10.15
N LEU A 103 0.62 0.21 9.23
CA LEU A 103 0.38 1.19 8.17
C LEU A 103 -0.06 2.54 8.76
N GLY A 104 -1.01 2.54 9.71
CA GLY A 104 -1.49 3.74 10.37
C GLY A 104 -0.39 4.46 11.16
N LEU A 105 0.37 3.72 11.96
CA LEU A 105 1.52 4.26 12.70
C LEU A 105 2.65 4.74 11.79
N GLY A 106 2.73 4.24 10.56
CA GLY A 106 3.60 4.79 9.53
C GLY A 106 3.07 6.10 8.97
N ILE A 107 1.85 6.09 8.43
CA ILE A 107 1.30 7.18 7.62
C ILE A 107 0.85 8.38 8.46
N PHE A 108 0.20 8.19 9.61
CA PHE A 108 -0.32 9.32 10.39
C PHE A 108 0.81 10.24 10.92
N PRO A 109 1.86 9.71 11.57
CA PRO A 109 2.95 10.54 12.05
C PRO A 109 3.71 11.22 10.92
N SER A 110 3.92 10.55 9.78
CA SER A 110 4.59 11.16 8.62
C SER A 110 3.76 12.29 8.01
N LEU A 111 2.45 12.13 7.85
CA LEU A 111 1.57 13.21 7.37
C LEU A 111 1.57 14.40 8.34
N MET A 112 1.57 14.14 9.64
CA MET A 112 1.66 15.21 10.64
C MET A 112 3.01 15.94 10.57
N ALA A 113 4.11 15.22 10.33
CA ALA A 113 5.42 15.81 10.10
C ALA A 113 5.46 16.70 8.85
N PHE A 114 4.86 16.24 7.75
CA PHE A 114 4.73 17.06 6.53
C PHE A 114 3.87 18.31 6.75
N ALA A 115 2.76 18.20 7.47
CA ALA A 115 1.93 19.35 7.80
C ALA A 115 2.70 20.42 8.59
N ILE A 116 3.56 20.00 9.53
CA ILE A 116 4.43 20.91 10.30
C ILE A 116 5.50 21.54 9.39
N LEU A 117 6.14 20.76 8.53
CA LEU A 117 7.13 21.27 7.58
C LEU A 117 6.54 22.30 6.62
N ILE A 118 5.37 22.01 6.06
CA ILE A 118 4.65 22.95 5.18
C ILE A 118 4.22 24.18 6.00
N GLY A 119 3.70 23.98 7.21
CA GLY A 119 3.23 25.06 8.09
C GLY A 119 4.32 26.03 8.51
N HIS A 120 5.57 25.55 8.60
CA HIS A 120 6.73 26.39 8.81
C HIS A 120 6.94 27.40 7.67
N VAL A 121 6.64 27.03 6.43
CA VAL A 121 6.75 27.90 5.24
C VAL A 121 5.46 28.69 5.00
N SER A 122 4.31 28.03 5.11
CA SER A 122 2.98 28.60 4.86
C SER A 122 1.90 27.85 5.64
N ILE A 123 1.26 28.57 6.57
CA ILE A 123 0.12 28.04 7.35
C ILE A 123 -1.05 27.69 6.43
N VAL A 124 -1.35 28.54 5.44
CA VAL A 124 -2.43 28.28 4.46
C VAL A 124 -2.15 27.01 3.67
N GLY A 125 -0.89 26.81 3.25
CA GLY A 125 -0.46 25.58 2.57
C GLY A 125 -0.66 24.34 3.44
N ALA A 126 -0.34 24.42 4.73
CA ALA A 126 -0.52 23.30 5.66
C ALA A 126 -1.99 22.95 5.86
N VAL A 127 -2.86 23.95 5.99
CA VAL A 127 -4.32 23.72 6.10
C VAL A 127 -4.85 23.06 4.83
N LEU A 128 -4.50 23.57 3.65
CA LEU A 128 -4.91 22.95 2.38
C LEU A 128 -4.38 21.53 2.22
N PHE A 129 -3.14 21.27 2.65
CA PHE A 129 -2.57 19.93 2.66
C PHE A 129 -3.39 18.97 3.53
N VAL A 130 -3.69 19.34 4.78
CA VAL A 130 -4.48 18.50 5.69
C VAL A 130 -5.89 18.26 5.14
N VAL A 131 -6.56 19.31 4.66
CA VAL A 131 -7.89 19.19 4.04
C VAL A 131 -7.83 18.29 2.81
N GLY A 132 -6.80 18.43 1.98
CA GLY A 132 -6.58 17.58 0.81
C GLY A 132 -6.39 16.11 1.18
N CYS A 133 -5.61 15.81 2.23
CA CYS A 133 -5.45 14.44 2.73
C CYS A 133 -6.79 13.85 3.20
N VAL A 134 -7.57 14.60 3.99
CA VAL A 134 -8.89 14.15 4.47
C VAL A 134 -9.85 13.94 3.30
N TYR A 135 -9.88 14.88 2.34
CA TYR A 135 -10.69 14.77 1.14
C TYR A 135 -10.39 13.49 0.36
N TRP A 136 -9.12 13.20 0.08
CA TRP A 136 -8.74 11.99 -0.66
C TRP A 136 -9.05 10.70 0.11
N LEU A 137 -8.91 10.69 1.45
CA LEU A 137 -9.33 9.55 2.26
C LEU A 137 -10.83 9.28 2.12
N LEU A 138 -11.66 10.33 2.15
CA LEU A 138 -13.10 10.20 1.93
C LEU A 138 -13.43 9.72 0.52
N VAL A 139 -12.75 10.25 -0.51
CA VAL A 139 -12.94 9.80 -1.89
C VAL A 139 -12.63 8.31 -2.02
N VAL A 140 -11.51 7.84 -1.46
CA VAL A 140 -11.15 6.42 -1.48
C VAL A 140 -12.21 5.59 -0.76
N ASP A 141 -12.66 6.00 0.42
CA ASP A 141 -13.69 5.28 1.18
C ASP A 141 -15.01 5.18 0.39
N VAL A 142 -15.48 6.30 -0.18
CA VAL A 142 -16.69 6.33 -1.01
C VAL A 142 -16.57 5.43 -2.24
N VAL A 143 -15.44 5.50 -2.96
CA VAL A 143 -15.20 4.67 -4.15
C VAL A 143 -15.15 3.19 -3.77
N THR A 144 -14.51 2.85 -2.65
CA THR A 144 -14.43 1.47 -2.18
C THR A 144 -15.80 0.94 -1.74
N ALA A 145 -16.59 1.76 -1.05
CA ALA A 145 -17.94 1.43 -0.62
C ALA A 145 -18.92 1.30 -1.80
N ALA A 146 -18.80 2.17 -2.80
CA ALA A 146 -19.59 2.11 -4.03
C ALA A 146 -19.25 0.86 -4.84
N GLY A 147 -17.96 0.56 -5.03
CA GLY A 147 -17.51 -0.66 -5.71
C GLY A 147 -17.96 -1.93 -5.02
N ALA A 148 -17.96 -1.97 -3.68
CA ALA A 148 -18.47 -3.12 -2.92
C ALA A 148 -19.99 -3.32 -3.05
N ARG A 149 -20.75 -2.29 -3.42
CA ARG A 149 -22.21 -2.36 -3.63
C ARG A 149 -22.61 -2.64 -5.09
N ASP A 150 -21.67 -2.55 -6.02
CA ASP A 150 -21.94 -2.83 -7.43
C ASP A 150 -21.98 -4.35 -7.67
N LYS A 151 -23.18 -4.88 -7.93
CA LYS A 151 -23.41 -6.31 -8.19
C LYS A 151 -22.84 -6.78 -9.53
N ASN A 152 -22.41 -5.85 -10.40
CA ASN A 152 -21.73 -6.15 -11.67
C ASN A 152 -20.21 -5.97 -11.61
N SER A 153 -19.64 -5.61 -10.46
CA SER A 153 -18.18 -5.49 -10.31
C SER A 153 -17.56 -6.89 -10.19
N THR A 154 -17.28 -7.52 -11.32
CA THR A 154 -16.39 -8.69 -11.39
C THR A 154 -14.97 -8.27 -11.02
N ILE A 155 -14.58 -8.52 -9.76
CA ILE A 155 -13.18 -8.75 -9.36
C ILE A 155 -13.06 -10.23 -9.00
#